data_AF-A0A382NML1-F1
#
_entry.id   AF-A0A382NML1-F1
#
_cell.length_a   1.000
_cell.length_b   1.000
_cell.length_c   1.000
_cell.angle_alpha   90.00
_cell.angle_beta   90.00
_cell.angle_gamma   90.00
#
_symmetry.space_group_name_H-M   'P 1'
#
loop_
_entity.id
_entity.type
_entity.pdbx_description
1 polymer ?
#
loop_
_entity_poly.entity_id
_entity_poly.type
_entity_poly.pdbx_seq_one_letter_code
_entity_poly.pdbx_strand_id
1 'polypeptide(L)'
;AKWLNSDGFETANYLYNYWFALEHIRSSTVAALVEGAGDVWRLEENNISIGLGIFGTELTEQQRVLLDRSGALSLIVLLDPDKAGQEGAKKLKKQLGRQYRMFFPKIRDDVGGLHDDEITSEIQPIIEKVMI
;
A
#
# COMPACT_ATOMS: atom_id res chain seq x y z
N ALA A 1 -0.92 -9.96 -19.82
CA ALA A 1 -0.91 -9.03 -18.66
C ALA A 1 0.22 -8.03 -18.86
N LYS A 2 0.08 -6.79 -18.35
CA LYS A 2 1.14 -5.75 -18.42
C LYS A 2 2.39 -6.14 -17.61
N TRP A 3 2.21 -6.97 -16.57
CA TRP A 3 3.25 -7.48 -15.68
C TRP A 3 3.27 -9.02 -15.72
N LEU A 4 4.48 -9.60 -15.66
CA LEU A 4 4.69 -11.05 -15.66
C LEU A 4 5.45 -11.44 -14.39
N ASN A 5 4.86 -12.33 -13.59
CA ASN A 5 5.51 -12.92 -12.44
C ASN A 5 6.22 -14.22 -12.84
N SER A 6 7.17 -14.65 -12.01
CA SER A 6 7.85 -15.94 -12.18
C SER A 6 6.85 -17.10 -12.15
N ASP A 7 7.16 -18.16 -12.90
CA ASP A 7 6.33 -19.38 -12.90
C ASP A 7 6.30 -20.00 -11.49
N GLY A 8 5.12 -20.45 -11.06
CA GLY A 8 4.87 -20.95 -9.71
C GLY A 8 4.83 -19.89 -8.60
N PHE A 9 4.95 -18.59 -8.90
CA PHE A 9 4.82 -17.54 -7.89
C PHE A 9 3.35 -17.23 -7.57
N GLU A 10 2.92 -17.62 -6.36
CA GLU A 10 1.58 -17.36 -5.86
C GLU A 10 1.48 -15.98 -5.19
N THR A 11 1.09 -14.95 -5.95
CA THR A 11 0.92 -13.57 -5.46
C THR A 11 0.03 -13.46 -4.22
N ALA A 12 -0.95 -14.35 -4.11
CA ALA A 12 -1.85 -14.47 -2.97
C ALA A 12 -1.13 -14.70 -1.63
N ASN A 13 0.11 -15.20 -1.61
CA ASN A 13 0.84 -15.51 -0.39
C ASN A 13 1.84 -14.41 0.01
N TYR A 14 1.98 -13.35 -0.79
CA TYR A 14 3.03 -12.36 -0.62
C TYR A 14 2.51 -10.93 -0.74
N LEU A 15 3.18 -10.02 -0.04
CA LEU A 15 3.10 -8.58 -0.27
C LEU A 15 4.40 -8.15 -0.92
N TYR A 16 4.31 -7.41 -2.03
CA TYR A 16 5.49 -6.85 -2.66
C TYR A 16 6.19 -5.89 -1.69
N ASN A 17 7.53 -5.88 -1.67
CA ASN A 17 8.37 -5.06 -0.79
C ASN A 17 8.28 -5.36 0.72
N TYR A 18 7.58 -6.42 1.13
CA TYR A 18 7.38 -6.75 2.54
C TYR A 18 8.68 -6.87 3.34
N TRP A 19 9.69 -7.54 2.80
CA TRP A 19 10.96 -7.77 3.48
C TRP A 19 11.69 -6.46 3.81
N PHE A 20 11.70 -5.51 2.88
CA PHE A 20 12.36 -4.22 3.04
C PHE A 20 11.55 -3.27 3.92
N ALA A 21 10.25 -3.14 3.65
CA ALA A 21 9.38 -2.22 4.38
C ALA A 21 9.18 -2.60 5.86
N LEU A 22 9.44 -3.85 6.25
CA LEU A 22 9.18 -4.35 7.60
C LEU A 22 9.84 -3.53 8.72
N GLU A 23 11.10 -3.13 8.54
CA GLU A 23 11.81 -2.34 9.56
C GLU A 23 11.23 -0.93 9.68
N HIS A 24 10.90 -0.29 8.56
CA HIS A 24 10.29 1.03 8.50
C HIS A 24 8.86 1.03 9.07
N ILE A 25 8.08 -0.01 8.77
CA ILE A 25 6.73 -0.20 9.31
C ILE A 25 6.79 -0.39 10.83
N ARG A 26 7.73 -1.20 11.35
CA ARG A 26 7.87 -1.38 12.80
C ARG A 26 8.25 -0.10 13.53
N SER A 27 9.09 0.73 12.92
CA SER A 27 9.50 2.01 13.52
C SER A 27 8.36 3.04 13.53
N SER A 28 7.54 3.08 12.48
CA SER A 28 6.47 4.08 12.33
C SER A 28 5.11 3.59 12.81
N THR A 29 4.91 2.27 12.88
CA THR A 29 3.61 1.58 13.04
C THR A 29 2.61 1.84 11.90
N VAL A 30 3.08 2.32 10.75
CA VAL A 30 2.25 2.66 9.59
C VAL A 30 2.69 1.85 8.38
N ALA A 31 1.74 1.33 7.60
CA ALA A 31 2.00 0.74 6.30
C ALA A 31 1.15 1.42 5.21
N ALA A 32 1.70 1.55 4.00
CA ALA A 32 0.98 2.01 2.82
C ALA A 32 0.66 0.82 1.91
N LEU A 33 -0.61 0.62 1.57
CA LEU A 33 -1.08 -0.42 0.65
C LEU A 33 -1.32 0.19 -0.73
N VAL A 34 -0.63 -0.36 -1.74
CA VAL A 34 -0.72 0.05 -3.16
C VAL A 34 -1.03 -1.16 -4.05
N GLU A 35 -1.41 -0.93 -5.31
CA GLU A 35 -1.82 -2.03 -6.21
C GLU A 35 -0.64 -2.90 -6.63
N GLY A 36 0.49 -2.29 -6.98
CA GLY A 36 1.60 -3.00 -7.61
C GLY A 36 2.99 -2.49 -7.24
N ALA A 37 3.99 -3.11 -7.88
CA ALA A 37 5.39 -2.82 -7.64
C ALA A 37 5.79 -1.40 -8.10
N GLY A 38 5.22 -0.91 -9.20
CA GLY A 38 5.53 0.43 -9.73
C GLY A 38 5.15 1.55 -8.74
N ASP A 39 4.02 1.40 -8.05
CA ASP A 39 3.59 2.33 -7.01
C ASP A 39 4.56 2.34 -5.83
N VAL A 40 5.02 1.15 -5.43
CA VAL A 40 6.03 1.03 -4.37
C VAL A 40 7.32 1.72 -4.78
N TRP A 41 7.82 1.51 -6.00
CA TRP A 41 9.03 2.17 -6.47
C TRP A 41 8.90 3.68 -6.44
N ARG A 42 7.75 4.22 -6.85
CA ARG A 42 7.52 5.66 -6.80
C ARG A 42 7.53 6.20 -5.37
N LEU A 43 6.98 5.45 -4.41
CA LEU A 43 7.07 5.81 -3.00
C LEU A 43 8.52 5.78 -2.49
N GLU A 44 9.30 4.77 -2.85
CA GLU A 44 10.72 4.66 -2.47
C GLU A 44 11.57 5.80 -3.06
N GLU A 45 11.33 6.19 -4.32
CA GLU A 45 11.96 7.35 -4.97
C GLU A 45 11.73 8.65 -4.18
N ASN A 46 10.64 8.73 -3.43
CA ASN A 46 10.26 9.87 -2.58
C ASN A 46 10.54 9.62 -1.09
N ASN A 47 11.42 8.68 -0.73
CA ASN A 47 11.81 8.33 0.65
C ASN A 47 10.65 7.80 1.52
N ILE A 48 9.63 7.20 0.90
CA ILE A 48 8.50 6.57 1.60
C ILE A 48 8.68 5.05 1.56
N SER A 49 9.42 4.52 2.54
CA SER A 49 9.82 3.11 2.60
C SER A 49 8.85 2.19 3.36
N ILE A 50 7.57 2.55 3.43
CA ILE A 50 6.50 1.78 4.09
C ILE A 50 5.49 1.18 3.10
N GLY A 51 5.79 1.23 1.80
CA GLY A 51 4.92 0.77 0.72
C GLY A 51 4.90 -0.75 0.56
N LEU A 52 3.69 -1.33 0.48
CA LEU A 52 3.42 -2.75 0.26
C LEU A 52 2.45 -2.92 -0.92
N GLY A 53 2.88 -3.65 -1.94
CA GLY A 53 2.02 -3.96 -3.10
C GLY A 53 1.19 -5.21 -2.87
N ILE A 54 -0.13 -5.14 -3.10
CA ILE A 54 -1.06 -6.26 -2.86
C ILE A 54 -1.32 -7.13 -4.10
N PHE A 55 -0.72 -6.79 -5.25
CA PHE A 55 -0.89 -7.47 -6.54
C PHE A 55 -2.32 -7.39 -7.09
N GLY A 56 -2.95 -6.22 -6.98
CA GLY A 56 -4.32 -5.96 -7.43
C GLY A 56 -5.07 -5.08 -6.44
N THR A 57 -6.38 -5.32 -6.29
CA THR A 57 -7.27 -4.50 -5.45
C THR A 57 -7.90 -5.26 -4.27
N GLU A 58 -7.56 -6.54 -4.11
CA GLU A 58 -8.06 -7.40 -3.04
C GLU A 58 -6.90 -7.96 -2.21
N LEU A 59 -7.13 -8.09 -0.91
CA LEU A 59 -6.17 -8.68 0.03
C LEU A 59 -6.62 -10.09 0.40
N THR A 60 -5.70 -11.05 0.30
CA THR A 60 -5.95 -12.44 0.70
C THR A 60 -5.78 -12.62 2.22
N GLU A 61 -6.20 -13.79 2.74
CA GLU A 61 -5.99 -14.12 4.16
C GLU A 61 -4.49 -14.24 4.50
N GLN A 62 -3.68 -14.80 3.60
CA GLN A 62 -2.24 -14.95 3.80
C GLN A 62 -1.53 -13.60 3.81
N GLN A 63 -1.89 -12.70 2.90
CA GLN A 63 -1.40 -11.31 2.90
C GLN A 63 -1.82 -10.56 4.15
N ARG A 64 -3.04 -10.80 4.67
CA ARG A 64 -3.47 -10.26 5.95
C ARG A 64 -2.61 -10.75 7.11
N VAL A 65 -2.28 -12.04 7.15
CA VAL A 65 -1.37 -12.59 8.18
C VAL A 65 0.01 -11.91 8.11
N LEU A 66 0.51 -11.62 6.91
CA LEU A 66 1.74 -10.83 6.75
C LEU A 66 1.59 -9.41 7.29
N LEU A 67 0.47 -8.74 6.98
CA LEU A 67 0.18 -7.41 7.48
C LEU A 67 0.09 -7.38 9.01
N ASP A 68 -0.60 -8.34 9.62
CA ASP A 68 -0.70 -8.47 11.08
C ASP A 68 0.68 -8.69 11.72
N ARG A 69 1.57 -9.43 11.06
CA ARG A 69 2.96 -9.65 11.51
C ARG A 69 3.90 -8.47 11.26
N SER A 70 3.48 -7.50 10.45
CA SER A 70 4.31 -6.33 10.12
C SER A 70 4.50 -5.39 11.31
N GLY A 71 3.56 -5.38 12.26
CA GLY A 71 3.52 -4.42 13.36
C GLY A 71 2.80 -3.11 13.01
N ALA A 72 2.19 -3.01 11.82
CA ALA A 72 1.35 -1.88 11.46
C ALA A 72 0.10 -1.80 12.38
N LEU A 73 -0.23 -0.58 12.81
CA LEU A 73 -1.47 -0.22 13.50
C LEU A 73 -2.34 0.69 12.64
N SER A 74 -1.70 1.45 11.75
CA SER A 74 -2.36 2.33 10.79
C SER A 74 -2.06 1.92 9.35
N LEU A 75 -3.07 2.02 8.49
CA LEU A 75 -2.96 1.71 7.06
C LEU A 75 -3.32 2.94 6.23
N ILE A 76 -2.46 3.27 5.28
CA ILE A 76 -2.75 4.27 4.24
C ILE A 76 -3.03 3.48 2.96
N VAL A 77 -4.23 3.62 2.41
CA VAL A 77 -4.66 2.87 1.22
C VAL A 77 -4.60 3.80 0.01
N LEU A 78 -3.71 3.47 -0.93
CA LEU A 78 -3.38 4.22 -2.13
C LEU A 78 -3.62 3.35 -3.38
N LEU A 79 -4.86 2.86 -3.53
CA LEU A 79 -5.28 2.16 -4.76
C LEU A 79 -5.65 3.18 -5.84
N ASP A 80 -5.70 2.73 -7.09
CA ASP A 80 -5.96 3.60 -8.22
C ASP A 80 -7.32 4.31 -8.09
N PRO A 81 -7.47 5.55 -8.60
CA PRO A 81 -8.71 6.31 -8.50
C PRO A 81 -9.83 5.77 -9.41
N ASP A 82 -9.61 4.67 -10.11
CA ASP A 82 -10.56 4.05 -11.02
C ASP A 82 -11.70 3.29 -10.26
N LYS A 83 -12.62 2.68 -11.01
CA LYS A 83 -13.73 1.94 -10.39
C LYS A 83 -13.25 0.71 -9.60
N ALA A 84 -12.22 0.03 -10.06
CA ALA A 84 -11.72 -1.19 -9.43
C ALA A 84 -11.01 -0.85 -8.11
N GLY A 85 -10.14 0.16 -8.10
CA GLY A 85 -9.46 0.65 -6.91
C GLY A 85 -10.43 1.22 -5.87
N GLN A 86 -11.46 1.98 -6.30
CA GLN A 86 -12.50 2.46 -5.39
C GLN A 86 -13.29 1.33 -4.72
N GLU A 87 -13.68 0.29 -5.45
CA GLU A 87 -14.36 -0.88 -4.88
C GLU A 87 -13.41 -1.71 -4.00
N GLY A 88 -12.14 -1.86 -4.40
CA GLY A 88 -11.09 -2.47 -3.59
C GLY A 88 -10.91 -1.77 -2.25
N ALA A 89 -10.82 -0.44 -2.25
CA ALA A 89 -10.67 0.36 -1.04
C ALA A 89 -11.87 0.19 -0.09
N LYS A 90 -13.09 0.09 -0.61
CA LYS A 90 -14.29 -0.22 0.19
C LYS A 90 -14.23 -1.62 0.80
N LYS A 91 -13.78 -2.62 0.03
CA LYS A 91 -13.60 -4.00 0.53
C LYS A 91 -12.55 -4.06 1.63
N LEU A 92 -11.38 -3.44 1.42
CA LEU A 92 -10.32 -3.32 2.42
C LEU A 92 -10.83 -2.65 3.69
N LYS A 93 -11.57 -1.55 3.57
CA LYS A 93 -12.17 -0.87 4.72
C LYS A 93 -13.09 -1.80 5.53
N LYS A 94 -13.92 -2.59 4.85
CA LYS A 94 -14.82 -3.54 5.50
C LYS A 94 -14.06 -4.68 6.19
N GLN A 95 -12.99 -5.17 5.58
CA GLN A 95 -12.20 -6.30 6.08
C GLN A 95 -11.26 -5.91 7.24
N LEU A 96 -10.60 -4.77 7.14
CA LEU A 96 -9.48 -4.37 7.99
C LEU A 96 -9.84 -3.24 8.97
N GLY A 97 -10.89 -2.45 8.70
CA GLY A 97 -11.20 -1.22 9.44
C GLY A 97 -11.61 -1.42 10.90
N ARG A 98 -11.82 -2.66 11.35
CA ARG A 98 -12.02 -2.99 12.78
C ARG A 98 -10.71 -3.19 13.54
N GLN A 99 -9.62 -3.49 12.84
CA GLN A 99 -8.30 -3.80 13.42
C GLN A 99 -7.33 -2.64 13.23
N TYR A 100 -7.43 -1.95 12.10
CA TYR A 100 -6.49 -0.92 11.70
C TYR A 100 -7.15 0.46 11.66
N ARG A 101 -6.38 1.48 12.01
CA ARG A 101 -6.76 2.87 11.69
C ARG A 101 -6.47 3.13 10.21
N MET A 102 -7.52 3.30 9.41
CA MET A 102 -7.37 3.37 7.95
C MET A 102 -7.55 4.78 7.40
N PHE A 103 -6.69 5.16 6.46
CA PHE A 103 -6.70 6.43 5.74
C PHE A 103 -6.81 6.17 4.24
N PHE A 104 -7.60 6.99 3.56
CA PHE A 104 -7.86 6.88 2.12
C PHE A 104 -7.64 8.25 1.48
N PRO A 105 -6.38 8.65 1.24
CA PRO A 105 -6.06 9.86 0.49
C PRO A 105 -6.79 9.88 -0.85
N LYS A 106 -7.21 11.06 -1.29
CA LYS A 106 -7.67 11.25 -2.66
C LYS A 106 -6.45 11.59 -3.50
N ILE A 107 -6.04 10.66 -4.34
CA ILE A 107 -5.00 10.87 -5.36
C ILE A 107 -5.67 11.13 -6.71
N ARG A 108 -5.07 12.03 -7.49
CA ARG A 108 -5.61 12.44 -8.80
C ARG A 108 -5.37 11.40 -9.90
N ASP A 109 -4.34 10.58 -9.75
CA ASP A 109 -3.90 9.57 -10.72
C ASP A 109 -3.34 8.34 -9.99
N ASP A 110 -2.93 7.31 -10.73
CA ASP A 110 -2.20 6.15 -10.18
C ASP A 110 -0.88 6.57 -9.52
N VAL A 111 -0.50 5.93 -8.40
CA VAL A 111 0.70 6.34 -7.65
C VAL A 111 1.95 6.25 -8.52
N GLY A 112 2.10 5.17 -9.30
CA GLY A 112 3.21 5.01 -10.23
C GLY A 112 3.29 6.09 -11.34
N GLY A 113 2.16 6.72 -11.69
CA GLY A 113 2.06 7.74 -12.73
C GLY A 113 2.27 9.19 -12.26
N LEU A 114 2.21 9.45 -10.96
CA LEU A 114 2.41 10.79 -10.39
C LEU A 114 3.86 11.27 -10.54
N HIS A 115 4.07 12.58 -10.71
CA HIS A 115 5.41 13.18 -10.61
C HIS A 115 5.86 13.28 -9.15
N ASP A 116 7.17 13.35 -8.90
CA ASP A 116 7.73 13.35 -7.54
C ASP A 116 7.22 14.52 -6.69
N ASP A 117 7.06 15.70 -7.30
CA ASP A 117 6.47 16.89 -6.66
C ASP A 117 5.04 16.65 -6.17
N GLU A 118 4.31 15.74 -6.81
CA GLU A 118 2.92 15.45 -6.53
C GLU A 118 2.80 14.42 -5.40
N ILE A 119 3.70 13.43 -5.36
CA ILE A 119 3.85 12.54 -4.22
C ILE A 119 4.16 13.35 -2.95
N THR A 120 5.12 14.28 -3.07
CA THR A 120 5.56 15.15 -1.97
C THR A 120 4.46 16.09 -1.49
N SER A 121 3.56 16.55 -2.37
CA SER A 121 2.51 17.50 -2.00
C SER A 121 1.18 16.83 -1.61
N GLU A 122 0.84 15.68 -2.18
CA GLU A 122 -0.44 14.99 -1.93
C GLU A 122 -0.34 13.88 -0.89
N ILE A 123 0.75 13.09 -0.90
CA ILE A 123 0.85 11.85 -0.11
C ILE A 123 1.67 12.08 1.16
N GLN A 124 2.84 12.71 1.04
CA GLN A 124 3.77 12.89 2.17
C GLN A 124 3.15 13.62 3.37
N PRO A 125 2.38 14.72 3.22
CA PRO A 125 1.79 15.42 4.36
C PRO A 125 0.79 14.55 5.12
N ILE A 126 0.15 13.61 4.43
CA ILE A 126 -0.79 12.67 5.05
C ILE A 126 0.00 11.63 5.85
N ILE A 127 1.07 11.07 5.29
CA ILE A 127 1.93 10.12 5.99
C ILE A 127 2.48 10.75 7.27
N GLU A 128 3.03 11.95 7.18
CA GLU A 128 3.56 12.68 8.34
C GLU A 128 2.49 12.88 9.41
N LYS A 129 1.27 13.26 9.02
CA LYS A 129 0.14 13.41 9.95
C LYS A 129 -0.29 12.10 10.61
N VAL A 130 -0.10 10.97 9.96
CA VAL A 130 -0.46 9.65 10.49
C VAL A 130 0.60 9.11 11.44
N MET A 131 1.86 9.50 11.24
CA MET A 131 3.01 9.10 12.06
C MET A 131 3.17 9.90 13.36
N ILE A 132 2.47 11.03 13.50
CA ILE A 132 2.41 11.87 14.71
C ILE A 132 1.29 11.40 15.64
#